data_AF-A0A436H7Z5-F1
#
_entry.id   AF-A0A436H7Z5-F1
#
_cell.length_a   1.000
_cell.length_b   1.000
_cell.length_c   1.000
_cell.angle_alpha   90.00
_cell.angle_beta   90.00
_cell.angle_gamma   90.00
#
_symmetry.space_group_name_H-M   'P 1'
#
loop_
_entity.id
_entity.type
_entity.pdbx_description
1 polymer ?
#
loop_
_entity_poly.entity_id
_entity_poly.type
_entity_poly.pdbx_seq_one_letter_code
_entity_poly.pdbx_strand_id
1 'polypeptide(L)'
;GWLLGIGVLHTGIAYVLMNSAFPRLTTPVIGVITFIYPVVAIIVDWAIYGHPLGPAQAAGMALIALATLGVRLGWRFPRRRVSTV
;
A
#
# COMPACT_ATOMS: atom_id res chain seq x y z
N GLY A 1 3.73 2.33 -29.63
CA GLY A 1 3.96 1.12 -28.81
C GLY A 1 3.61 1.35 -27.35
N TRP A 2 4.35 2.21 -26.66
CA TRP A 2 4.22 2.45 -25.22
C TRP A 2 2.81 2.79 -24.72
N LEU A 3 2.06 3.67 -25.41
CA LEU A 3 0.68 4.03 -25.05
C LEU A 3 -0.28 2.83 -25.09
N LEU A 4 -0.11 1.93 -26.06
CA LEU A 4 -0.88 0.70 -26.16
C LEU A 4 -0.55 -0.26 -25.01
N GLY A 5 0.73 -0.36 -24.66
CA GLY A 5 1.19 -1.16 -23.51
C GLY A 5 0.60 -0.68 -22.19
N ILE A 6 0.75 0.61 -21.86
CA ILE A 6 0.19 1.17 -20.62
C ILE A 6 -1.35 1.20 -20.64
N GLY A 7 -1.96 1.50 -21.79
CA GLY A 7 -3.41 1.55 -21.94
C GLY A 7 -4.07 0.17 -21.79
N VAL A 8 -3.60 -0.82 -22.54
CA VAL A 8 -4.20 -2.16 -22.54
C VAL A 8 -3.75 -2.98 -21.33
N LEU A 9 -2.44 -3.06 -21.06
CA LEU A 9 -1.94 -3.94 -20.00
C LEU A 9 -2.12 -3.31 -18.61
N HIS A 10 -1.62 -2.09 -18.42
CA HIS A 10 -1.58 -1.47 -17.08
C HIS A 10 -2.95 -0.94 -16.64
N THR A 11 -3.75 -0.34 -17.52
CA THR A 11 -5.09 0.15 -17.17
C THR A 11 -6.20 -0.84 -17.53
N GLY A 12 -6.29 -1.30 -18.77
CA GLY A 12 -7.42 -2.12 -19.24
C GLY A 12 -7.53 -3.46 -18.51
N ILE A 13 -6.58 -4.36 -18.77
CA ILE A 13 -6.60 -5.73 -18.24
C ILE A 13 -6.52 -5.73 -16.71
N ALA A 14 -5.59 -4.97 -16.13
CA ALA A 14 -5.44 -4.91 -14.69
C ALA A 14 -6.73 -4.46 -13.99
N TYR A 15 -7.44 -3.45 -14.51
CA TYR A 15 -8.66 -2.96 -13.87
C TYR A 15 -9.83 -3.92 -14.04
N VAL A 16 -9.95 -4.63 -15.17
CA VAL A 16 -10.98 -5.66 -15.34
C VAL A 16 -10.79 -6.78 -14.31
N LEU A 17 -9.56 -7.25 -14.13
CA LEU A 17 -9.22 -8.26 -13.12
C LEU A 17 -9.47 -7.74 -11.70
N MET A 18 -9.06 -6.50 -11.43
CA MET A 18 -9.24 -5.87 -10.12
C MET A 18 -10.71 -5.72 -9.75
N ASN A 19 -11.51 -5.10 -10.63
CA ASN A 19 -12.94 -4.85 -10.37
C ASN A 19 -13.77 -6.15 -10.31
N SER A 20 -13.35 -7.21 -11.00
CA SER A 20 -14.03 -8.52 -10.90
C SER A 20 -13.67 -9.30 -9.63
N ALA A 21 -12.48 -9.06 -9.06
CA ALA A 21 -12.03 -9.69 -7.82
C ALA A 21 -12.51 -8.95 -6.56
N PHE A 22 -12.63 -7.62 -6.60
CA PHE A 22 -12.96 -6.77 -5.45
C PHE A 22 -14.24 -7.18 -4.69
N PRO A 23 -15.36 -7.52 -5.35
CA PRO A 23 -16.56 -8.00 -4.65
C PRO A 23 -16.36 -9.30 -3.86
N ARG A 24 -15.28 -10.06 -4.15
CA ARG A 24 -14.97 -11.36 -3.54
C ARG A 24 -13.96 -11.25 -2.38
N LEU A 25 -13.40 -10.07 -2.15
CA LEU A 25 -12.34 -9.83 -1.17
C LEU A 25 -12.88 -8.95 -0.04
N THR A 26 -12.52 -9.27 1.21
CA THR A 26 -12.86 -8.42 2.35
C THR A 26 -11.97 -7.16 2.36
N THR A 27 -12.48 -6.07 2.92
CA THR A 27 -11.75 -4.79 3.03
C THR A 27 -10.33 -4.92 3.61
N PRO A 28 -10.09 -5.72 4.68
CA PRO A 28 -8.73 -5.93 5.19
C PRO A 28 -7.80 -6.58 4.17
N VAL A 29 -8.28 -7.55 3.39
CA VAL A 29 -7.48 -8.27 2.38
C VAL A 29 -7.09 -7.34 1.23
N ILE A 30 -8.03 -6.52 0.74
CA ILE A 30 -7.72 -5.48 -0.26
C ILE A 30 -6.64 -4.54 0.29
N GLY A 31 -6.77 -4.15 1.56
CA GLY A 31 -5.79 -3.32 2.26
C GLY A 31 -4.38 -3.93 2.24
N VAL A 32 -4.25 -5.21 2.58
CA VAL A 32 -2.95 -5.93 2.57
C VAL A 32 -2.37 -6.03 1.16
N ILE A 33 -3.18 -6.37 0.15
CA ILE A 33 -2.72 -6.51 -1.25
C ILE A 33 -2.22 -5.16 -1.79
N THR A 34 -2.93 -4.06 -1.53
CA THR A 34 -2.49 -2.72 -1.98
C THR A 34 -1.17 -2.28 -1.34
N PHE A 35 -0.81 -2.88 -0.20
CA PHE A 35 0.46 -2.63 0.47
C PHE A 35 1.66 -3.22 -0.28
N ILE A 36 1.43 -4.12 -1.23
CA ILE A 36 2.48 -4.65 -2.11
C ILE A 36 3.06 -3.53 -2.99
N TYR A 37 2.23 -2.57 -3.42
CA TYR A 37 2.67 -1.47 -4.29
C TYR A 37 3.84 -0.65 -3.69
N PRO A 38 3.74 -0.08 -2.47
CA PRO A 38 4.85 0.65 -1.87
C PRO A 38 6.07 -0.24 -1.59
N VAL A 39 5.87 -1.52 -1.23
CA VAL A 39 6.99 -2.45 -1.01
C VAL A 39 7.78 -2.66 -2.31
N VAL A 40 7.08 -2.95 -3.41
CA VAL A 40 7.70 -3.11 -4.73
C VAL A 40 8.36 -1.82 -5.18
N ALA A 41 7.74 -0.66 -4.94
CA ALA A 41 8.33 0.64 -5.28
C ALA A 41 9.67 0.86 -4.56
N ILE A 42 9.76 0.56 -3.26
CA ILE A 42 11.00 0.66 -2.48
C ILE A 42 12.07 -0.30 -3.02
N ILE A 43 11.70 -1.55 -3.31
CA ILE A 43 12.63 -2.55 -3.84
C ILE A 43 13.17 -2.11 -5.19
N VAL A 44 12.30 -1.64 -6.08
CA VAL A 44 12.68 -1.18 -7.42
C VAL A 44 13.53 0.09 -7.34
N ASP A 45 13.19 1.03 -6.47
CA ASP A 45 13.98 2.24 -6.24
C ASP A 45 15.40 1.92 -5.78
N TRP A 46 15.53 0.98 -4.83
CA TRP A 46 16.84 0.53 -4.38
C TRP A 46 17.60 -0.26 -5.47
N ALA A 47 16.95 -1.21 -6.14
CA ALA A 47 17.60 -2.16 -7.05
C ALA A 47 17.90 -1.58 -8.44
N ILE A 48 17.04 -0.71 -8.97
CA ILE A 48 17.16 -0.15 -10.32
C ILE A 48 17.76 1.25 -10.29
N TYR A 49 17.34 2.10 -9.35
CA TYR A 49 17.75 3.50 -9.31
C TYR A 49 18.96 3.74 -8.39
N GLY A 50 19.34 2.73 -7.60
CA GLY A 50 20.53 2.78 -6.77
C GLY A 50 20.46 3.81 -5.66
N HIS A 51 19.27 4.28 -5.26
CA HIS A 51 19.07 5.21 -4.16
C HIS A 51 19.27 4.46 -2.82
N PRO A 52 20.42 4.62 -2.13
CA PRO A 52 20.62 3.98 -0.85
C PRO A 52 19.79 4.74 0.17
N LEU A 53 18.83 4.04 0.77
CA LEU A 53 17.93 4.62 1.76
C LEU A 53 18.71 5.01 3.01
N GLY A 54 18.72 6.31 3.32
CA GLY A 54 19.27 6.81 4.58
C GLY A 54 18.50 6.21 5.78
N PRO A 55 19.16 5.99 6.94
CA PRO A 55 18.52 5.37 8.11
C PRO A 55 17.24 6.09 8.57
N ALA A 56 17.24 7.42 8.55
CA ALA A 56 16.08 8.23 8.92
C ALA A 56 14.92 8.09 7.92
N GLN A 57 15.22 7.94 6.63
CA GLN A 57 14.23 7.78 5.57
C GLN A 57 13.59 6.38 5.64
N ALA A 58 14.40 5.36 5.89
CA ALA A 58 13.92 4.01 6.16
C ALA A 58 12.99 3.98 7.39
N ALA A 59 13.37 4.66 8.48
CA ALA A 59 12.53 4.78 9.67
C ALA A 59 11.20 5.50 9.39
N GLY A 60 11.23 6.61 8.64
CA GLY A 60 10.03 7.33 8.22
C GLY A 60 9.08 6.47 7.38
N MET A 61 9.63 5.72 6.41
CA MET A 61 8.84 4.80 5.59
C MET A 61 8.24 3.66 6.42
N ALA A 62 9.01 3.09 7.36
CA ALA A 62 8.50 2.07 8.28
C ALA A 62 7.36 2.61 9.16
N LEU A 63 7.47 3.84 9.68
CA LEU A 63 6.41 4.48 10.45
C LEU A 63 5.14 4.72 9.61
N ILE A 64 5.29 5.24 8.38
CA ILE A 64 4.17 5.44 7.46
C ILE A 64 3.50 4.10 7.12
N ALA A 65 4.31 3.06 6.89
CA ALA A 65 3.83 1.73 6.60
C ALA A 65 3.00 1.16 7.75
N LEU A 66 3.55 1.17 8.97
CA LEU A 66 2.88 0.69 10.18
C LEU A 66 1.59 1.47 10.47
N ALA A 67 1.61 2.81 10.35
CA ALA A 67 0.42 3.63 10.53
C ALA A 67 -0.67 3.29 9.49
N THR A 68 -0.29 3.14 8.23
CA THR A 68 -1.21 2.81 7.13
C THR A 68 -1.79 1.41 7.29
N LEU A 69 -0.97 0.41 7.63
CA LEU A 69 -1.42 -0.94 7.95
C LEU A 69 -2.36 -0.93 9.15
N GLY A 70 -2.05 -0.18 10.20
CA GLY A 70 -2.91 -0.06 11.36
C GLY A 70 -4.29 0.52 11.05
N VAL A 71 -4.35 1.54 10.20
CA VAL A 71 -5.63 2.09 9.72
C VAL A 71 -6.37 1.08 8.83
N ARG A 72 -5.67 0.43 7.87
CA ARG A 72 -6.28 -0.51 6.92
C ARG A 72 -6.75 -1.83 7.57
N LEU A 73 -6.06 -2.29 8.61
CA LEU A 73 -6.41 -3.47 9.41
C LEU A 73 -7.37 -3.15 10.55
N GLY A 74 -7.71 -1.87 10.77
CA GLY A 74 -8.67 -1.45 11.77
C GLY A 74 -8.17 -1.61 13.21
N TRP A 75 -6.87 -1.40 13.47
CA TRP A 75 -6.36 -1.36 14.84
C TRP A 75 -7.11 -0.31 15.66
N ARG A 76 -7.85 -0.78 16.67
CA ARG A 76 -8.56 0.08 17.60
C ARG A 76 -7.65 0.34 18.79
N PHE A 77 -7.05 1.51 18.86
CA PHE A 77 -6.43 1.95 20.10
C PHE A 77 -7.53 2.12 21.16
N PRO A 78 -7.39 1.54 22.36
CA PRO A 78 -8.35 1.76 23.44
C PRO A 78 -8.34 3.25 23.78
N ARG A 79 -9.38 3.98 23.35
CA ARG A 79 -9.63 5.36 23.77
C ARG A 79 -9.82 5.32 25.28
N ARG A 80 -8.82 5.76 26.05
CA ARG A 80 -9.02 6.10 27.46
C ARG A 80 -10.12 7.16 27.48
N ARG A 81 -11.30 6.78 27.95
CA ARG A 81 -12.35 7.74 28.32
C ARG A 81 -11.72 8.65 29.36
N VAL A 82 -11.44 9.89 28.98
CA VAL A 82 -11.14 10.94 29.95
C VAL A 82 -12.48 11.20 30.63
N SER A 83 -12.66 10.66 31.84
CA SER A 83 -13.77 11.04 32.70
C SER A 83 -13.54 12.48 33.11
N THR A 84 -14.17 13.42 32.41
CA THR A 84 -14.35 14.77 32.92
C THR A 84 -15.35 14.66 34.06
N VAL A 85 -14.84 14.79 35.29
CA VAL A 85 -15.63 14.96 36.52
C VAL A 85 -15.76 16.45 36.78
#